data_AF-A0A4U8S9W3-F1
#
_entry.id   AF-A0A4U8S9W3-F1
#
_cell.length_a   1.000
_cell.length_b   1.000
_cell.length_c   1.000
_cell.angle_alpha   90.00
_cell.angle_beta   90.00
_cell.angle_gamma   90.00
#
_symmetry.space_group_name_H-M   'P 1'
#
loop_
_entity.id
_entity.type
_entity.pdbx_description
1 polymer ?
#
loop_
_entity_poly.entity_id
_entity_poly.type
_entity_poly.pdbx_seq_one_letter_code
_entity_poly.pdbx_strand_id
1 'polypeptide(L)' 'MYFSYGDDMARLQEHSRHSSDVNLHIITQGYEEGEEVEVRLESSTNEVLMVHGIIQDNQVVIMNLFKEQ' A
#
# COMPACT_ATOMS: atom_id res chain seq x y z
N MET A 1 9.16 -2.57 0.06
CA MET A 1 7.88 -1.97 -0.37
C MET A 1 7.72 -2.16 -1.86
N TYR A 2 6.52 -2.48 -2.33
CA TYR A 2 6.18 -2.53 -3.75
C TYR A 2 4.69 -2.29 -3.96
N PHE A 3 4.30 -2.00 -5.20
CA PHE A 3 2.90 -1.87 -5.58
C PHE A 3 2.44 -3.06 -6.42
N SER A 4 1.15 -3.36 -6.35
CA SER A 4 0.46 -4.31 -7.22
C SER A 4 -0.86 -3.72 -7.68
N TYR A 5 -1.57 -4.38 -8.57
CA TYR A 5 -2.92 -3.99 -8.97
C TYR A 5 -3.84 -5.20 -9.03
N GLY A 6 -5.15 -4.94 -8.98
CA GLY A 6 -6.19 -5.97 -9.05
C GLY A 6 -6.28 -6.84 -7.80
N ASP A 7 -7.30 -7.70 -7.79
CA ASP A 7 -7.53 -8.67 -6.71
C ASP A 7 -6.51 -9.81 -6.71
N ASP A 8 -5.89 -10.08 -7.87
CA ASP A 8 -4.81 -11.07 -8.02
C ASP A 8 -3.45 -10.54 -7.55
N MET A 9 -3.39 -9.27 -7.13
CA MET A 9 -2.18 -8.60 -6.65
C MET A 9 -1.01 -8.72 -7.64
N ALA A 10 -1.31 -8.59 -8.93
CA ALA A 10 -0.29 -8.58 -9.98
C ALA A 10 0.73 -7.47 -9.73
N ARG A 11 1.99 -7.84 -9.54
CA ARG A 11 3.05 -6.88 -9.18
C ARG A 11 3.28 -5.86 -10.28
N LEU A 12 3.29 -4.58 -9.91
CA LEU A 12 3.63 -3.48 -10.82
C LEU A 12 5.15 -3.47 -11.08
N GLN A 13 5.51 -3.53 -12.35
CA GLN A 13 6.92 -3.56 -12.78
C GLN A 13 7.47 -2.16 -13.07
N GLU A 14 6.72 -1.30 -13.77
CA GLU A 14 7.18 0.07 -14.11
C GLU A 14 6.05 1.10 -14.17
N HIS A 15 5.04 0.89 -15.04
CA HIS A 15 3.94 1.82 -15.24
C HIS A 15 2.60 1.10 -15.15
N SER A 16 1.68 1.62 -14.34
CA SER A 16 0.29 1.13 -14.28
C SER A 16 -0.60 2.01 -15.14
N ARG A 17 -1.47 1.39 -15.96
CA ARG A 17 -2.66 2.05 -16.52
C ARG A 17 -3.88 1.90 -15.60
N HIS A 18 -3.73 1.12 -14.53
CA HIS A 18 -4.75 0.79 -13.56
C HIS A 18 -4.55 1.69 -12.34
N SER A 19 -5.34 2.75 -12.26
CA SER A 19 -5.23 3.79 -11.23
C SER A 19 -6.19 3.58 -10.05
N SER A 20 -7.17 2.68 -10.17
CA SER A 20 -8.29 2.55 -9.22
C SER A 20 -8.22 1.31 -8.33
N ASP A 21 -7.31 0.39 -8.61
CA ASP A 21 -7.16 -0.93 -7.97
C ASP A 21 -5.70 -1.19 -7.54
N VAL A 22 -4.94 -0.14 -7.25
CA VAL A 22 -3.54 -0.25 -6.81
C VAL A 22 -3.48 -0.66 -5.35
N ASN A 23 -2.67 -1.65 -5.03
CA ASN A 23 -2.41 -2.11 -3.66
C ASN A 23 -0.96 -1.80 -3.25
N LEU A 24 -0.76 -1.46 -1.99
CA LEU A 24 0.56 -1.19 -1.40
C LEU A 24 0.98 -2.36 -0.50
N HIS A 25 2.18 -2.87 -0.74
CA HIS A 25 2.80 -3.94 0.04
C HIS A 25 4.03 -3.43 0.78
N ILE A 26 4.04 -3.55 2.09
CA ILE A 26 5.13 -3.15 2.98
C ILE A 26 5.63 -4.39 3.71
N ILE A 27 6.93 -4.62 3.65
CA ILE A 27 7.61 -5.66 4.44
C ILE A 27 8.21 -4.94 5.64
N THR A 28 7.85 -5.35 6.85
CA THR A 28 8.28 -4.74 8.10
C THR A 28 9.35 -5.61 8.78
N GLN A 29 10.21 -4.97 9.60
CA GLN A 29 11.17 -5.66 10.46
C GLN A 29 11.24 -4.93 11.79
N GLY A 30 11.26 -5.68 12.89
CA GLY A 30 11.34 -5.11 14.24
C GLY A 30 10.02 -4.57 14.78
N TYR A 31 8.90 -4.93 14.15
CA TYR A 31 7.54 -4.67 14.62
C TYR A 31 6.87 -5.97 15.08
N GLU A 32 5.89 -5.84 15.96
CA GLU A 32 5.09 -6.95 16.48
C GLU A 32 3.80 -7.18 15.67
N GLU A 33 3.30 -8.41 15.71
CA GLU A 33 2.01 -8.78 15.13
C GLU A 33 0.87 -7.97 15.77
N GLY A 34 0.00 -7.41 14.93
CA GLY A 34 -1.12 -6.59 15.39
C GLY A 34 -0.78 -5.11 15.61
N GLU A 35 0.49 -4.70 15.50
CA GLU A 35 0.84 -3.27 15.50
C GLU A 35 0.31 -2.55 14.27
N GLU A 36 0.00 -1.27 14.44
CA GLU A 36 -0.47 -0.39 13.36
C GLU A 36 0.69 0.41 12.77
N VAL A 37 0.74 0.45 11.44
CA VAL A 37 1.66 1.30 10.68
C VAL A 37 0.84 2.38 9.98
N GLU A 38 1.18 3.64 10.26
CA GLU A 38 0.72 4.79 9.48
C GLU A 38 1.71 5.08 8.35
N VAL A 39 1.19 5.28 7.15
CA VAL A 39 1.97 5.56 5.94
C VAL A 39 1.49 6.87 5.33
N ARG A 40 2.43 7.81 5.17
CA ARG A 40 2.23 9.07 4.48
C ARG A 40 2.77 8.98 3.06
N LEU A 41 1.88 9.03 2.07
CA LEU A 41 2.22 9.02 0.65
C LEU A 41 2.10 10.44 0.11
N GLU A 42 3.17 10.95 -0.48
CA GLU A 42 3.19 12.28 -1.12
C GLU A 42 3.32 12.13 -2.63
N SER A 43 2.42 12.75 -3.38
CA SER A 43 2.51 12.80 -4.83
C SER A 43 3.39 13.96 -5.30
N SER A 44 3.81 13.91 -6.56
CA SER A 44 4.51 15.03 -7.20
C SER A 44 3.65 16.30 -7.34
N THR A 45 2.33 16.21 -7.12
CA THR A 45 1.39 17.33 -7.08
C THR A 45 1.18 17.89 -5.67
N ASN A 46 1.97 17.44 -4.68
CA ASN A 46 1.85 17.76 -3.25
C ASN A 46 0.55 17.27 -2.60
N GLU A 47 -0.15 16.31 -3.22
CA GLU A 47 -1.28 15.66 -2.57
C GLU A 47 -0.73 14.65 -1.56
N VAL A 48 -1.36 14.60 -0.39
CA VAL A 48 -0.97 13.71 0.70
C VAL A 48 -2.09 12.71 0.92
N LEU A 49 -1.75 11.43 0.84
CA LEU A 49 -2.63 10.34 1.23
C LEU A 49 -2.05 9.70 2.50
N MET A 50 -2.87 9.68 3.55
CA MET A 50 -2.56 8.97 4.79
C MET A 50 -3.32 7.64 4.78
N VAL A 51 -2.61 6.54 4.98
CA VAL A 51 -3.23 5.22 5.11
C VAL A 51 -2.65 4.48 6.30
N HIS A 52 -3.45 3.56 6.82
CA HIS A 52 -3.11 2.75 7.98
C HIS A 52 -3.20 1.29 7.62
N GLY A 53 -2.38 0.46 8.26
CA GLY A 53 -2.47 -0.98 8.10
C GLY A 53 -1.92 -1.70 9.30
N ILE A 54 -2.49 -2.88 9.56
CA ILE A 54 -2.09 -3.74 10.67
C ILE A 54 -1.05 -4.73 10.19
N ILE A 55 -0.01 -4.91 11.00
CA ILE A 55 1.05 -5.88 10.74
C ILE A 55 0.51 -7.29 10.92
N GLN A 56 0.67 -8.08 9.87
CA GLN A 56 0.39 -9.51 9.84
C GLN A 56 1.52 -10.21 9.10
N ASP A 57 2.11 -11.24 9.68
CA ASP A 57 3.23 -12.01 9.12
C ASP A 57 4.41 -11.15 8.64
N ASN A 58 4.81 -10.14 9.43
CA ASN A 58 5.84 -9.14 9.06
C ASN A 58 5.54 -8.34 7.79
N GLN A 59 4.27 -8.19 7.43
CA GLN A 59 3.86 -7.41 6.28
C GLN A 59 2.60 -6.60 6.56
N VAL A 60 2.41 -5.57 5.74
CA VAL A 60 1.18 -4.78 5.68
C VAL A 60 0.77 -4.73 4.21
N VAL A 61 -0.49 -5.08 3.94
CA VAL A 61 -1.08 -5.00 2.60
C VAL A 61 -2.29 -4.07 2.67
N ILE A 62 -2.22 -2.95 1.94
CA ILE A 62 -3.30 -1.97 1.85
C ILE A 62 -3.87 -2.05 0.44
N MET A 63 -5.11 -2.54 0.34
CA MET A 63 -5.80 -2.76 -0.92
C MET A 63 -6.48 -1.49 -1.44
N ASN A 64 -6.54 -1.32 -2.76
CA ASN A 64 -7.26 -0.22 -3.41
C ASN A 64 -6.90 1.16 -2.85
N LEU A 65 -5.61 1.42 -2.70
CA LEU A 65 -5.00 2.56 -2.03
C LEU A 65 -5.58 3.93 -2.44
N PHE A 66 -5.97 4.08 -3.70
CA PHE A 66 -6.47 5.33 -4.27
C PHE A 66 -7.98 5.35 -4.52
N LYS A 67 -8.71 4.30 -4.14
CA LYS A 67 -10.16 4.27 -4.28
C LYS A 67 -10.76 5.14 -3.18
N GLU A 68 -11.65 6.06 -3.56
CA GLU A 68 -12.40 6.87 -2.58
C GLU A 68 -13.04 5.95 -1.54
N GLN A 69 -12.74 6.21 -0.25
CA GLN A 69 -13.25 5.45 0.90
C GLN A 69 -14.57 6.02 1.39
#